data_AF-A0A944N6T9-F1
#
_entry.id   AF-A0A944N6T9-F1
#
_cell.length_a   1.000
_cell.length_b   1.000
_cell.length_c   1.000
_cell.angle_alpha   90.00
_cell.angle_beta   90.00
_cell.angle_gamma   90.00
#
_symmetry.space_group_name_H-M   'P 1'
#
loop_
_entity.id
_entity.type
_entity.pdbx_description
1 polymer ?
#
loop_
_entity_poly.entity_id
_entity_poly.type
_entity_poly.pdbx_seq_one_letter_code
_entity_poly.pdbx_strand_id
1 'polypeptide(L)'
;MISIADLAMQYGKKTLFEKSTVTFDPGKSYGLVGANGSGKSTLLRLITGEEKPYSGTISVPRDLKVGVLQQDHFKFENNRVIDVVLLGRPVLCEALFEKERLLESENFDTKTGHRLGQLEEIIAEEDGYVAEPFAAELLSGLGIGERYHT
;
A
#
# COMPACT_ATOMS: atom_id res chain seq x y z
N MET A 1 11.90 7.34 12.86
CA MET A 1 11.93 8.77 12.46
C MET A 1 12.27 8.81 10.98
N ILE A 2 11.58 9.61 10.18
CA ILE A 2 11.92 9.84 8.77
C ILE A 2 12.70 11.16 8.69
N SER A 3 13.83 11.18 7.97
CA SER A 3 14.64 12.39 7.80
C SER A 3 14.85 12.73 6.33
N ILE A 4 14.84 14.02 6.03
CA ILE A 4 15.11 14.60 4.73
C ILE A 4 16.22 15.63 4.93
N ALA A 5 17.31 15.52 4.18
CA ALA A 5 18.46 16.40 4.27
C ALA A 5 18.83 16.96 2.90
N ASP A 6 18.94 18.29 2.82
CA ASP A 6 19.38 19.04 1.65
C ASP A 6 18.64 18.66 0.35
N LEU A 7 17.34 18.37 0.45
CA LEU A 7 16.53 17.91 -0.67
C LEU A 7 16.49 18.97 -1.77
N ALA A 8 16.85 18.56 -2.97
CA ALA A 8 16.63 19.32 -4.19
C ALA A 8 15.82 18.51 -5.20
N MET A 9 14.84 19.16 -5.82
CA MET A 9 14.03 18.57 -6.89
C MET A 9 13.57 19.66 -7.85
N GLN A 10 13.64 19.35 -9.14
CA GLN A 10 13.18 20.25 -10.19
C GLN A 10 12.60 19.44 -11.35
N TYR A 11 11.61 20.01 -12.04
CA TYR A 11 11.15 19.51 -13.33
C TYR A 11 11.39 20.58 -14.40
N GLY A 12 12.29 20.29 -15.34
CA GLY A 12 12.72 21.26 -16.34
C GLY A 12 13.27 22.53 -15.66
N LYS A 13 12.59 23.66 -15.87
CA LYS A 13 12.97 24.97 -15.28
C LYS A 13 12.29 25.27 -13.93
N LYS A 14 11.39 24.40 -13.46
CA LYS A 14 10.62 24.64 -12.24
C LYS A 14 11.27 23.94 -11.06
N THR A 15 11.84 24.72 -10.14
CA THR A 15 12.32 24.23 -8.84
C THR A 15 11.15 23.95 -7.92
N LEU A 16 11.12 22.76 -7.31
CA LEU A 16 10.13 22.37 -6.30
C LEU A 16 10.73 22.43 -4.89
N PHE A 17 11.96 21.94 -4.73
CA PHE A 17 12.70 21.95 -3.48
C PHE A 17 14.12 22.46 -3.73
N GLU A 18 14.61 23.28 -2.80
CA GLU A 18 15.97 23.81 -2.81
C GLU A 18 16.55 23.68 -1.40
N LYS A 19 17.53 22.78 -1.23
CA LYS A 19 18.21 22.49 0.05
C LYS A 19 17.26 22.36 1.24
N SER A 20 16.14 21.67 1.04
CA SER A 20 15.10 21.54 2.06
C SER A 20 15.41 20.40 3.02
N THR A 21 15.38 20.69 4.32
CA THR A 21 15.68 19.72 5.39
C THR A 21 14.50 19.66 6.37
N VAL A 22 14.02 18.45 6.68
CA VAL A 22 12.91 18.23 7.61
C VAL A 22 13.03 16.86 8.27
N THR A 23 12.50 16.74 9.48
CA THR A 23 12.47 15.49 10.23
C THR A 23 11.05 15.22 10.73
N PHE A 24 10.59 13.98 10.55
CA PHE A 24 9.30 13.49 11.00
C PHE A 24 9.49 12.45 12.12
N ASP A 25 9.04 12.81 13.32
CA ASP A 25 9.15 11.99 14.51
C ASP A 25 7.99 10.98 14.59
N PRO A 26 8.24 9.78 15.14
CA PRO A 26 7.19 8.81 15.44
C PRO A 26 6.10 9.41 16.35
N GLY A 27 4.84 9.00 16.13
CA GLY A 27 3.71 9.40 16.97
C GLY A 27 3.21 10.83 16.75
N LYS A 28 3.75 11.56 15.77
CA LYS A 28 3.29 12.92 15.42
C LYS A 28 2.49 12.92 14.13
N SER A 29 1.52 13.84 14.06
CA SER A 29 0.75 14.14 12.85
C SER A 29 1.26 15.42 12.21
N TYR A 30 1.51 15.37 10.91
CA TYR A 30 2.06 16.49 10.15
C TYR A 30 1.10 16.90 9.03
N GLY A 31 0.86 18.21 8.90
CA GLY A 31 0.10 18.79 7.79
C GLY A 31 1.03 19.42 6.76
N LEU A 32 0.95 19.00 5.51
CA LEU A 32 1.69 19.59 4.40
C LEU A 32 0.79 20.55 3.60
N VAL A 33 1.08 21.85 3.68
CA VAL A 33 0.28 22.91 3.05
C VAL A 33 1.09 23.65 1.97
N GLY A 34 0.39 24.20 0.98
CA GLY A 34 1.00 24.96 -0.11
C GLY A 34 0.09 25.04 -1.34
N ALA A 35 0.39 25.96 -2.26
CA ALA A 35 -0.38 26.14 -3.49
C ALA A 35 -0.35 24.89 -4.40
N ASN A 36 -1.27 24.81 -5.36
CA ASN A 36 -1.24 23.73 -6.36
C ASN A 36 0.06 23.78 -7.17
N GLY A 37 0.68 22.62 -7.34
CA GLY A 37 1.98 22.52 -8.01
C GLY A 37 3.18 22.98 -7.18
N SER A 38 3.05 23.18 -5.86
CA SER A 38 4.18 23.47 -4.95
C SER A 38 5.05 22.26 -4.62
N GLY A 39 4.76 21.08 -5.20
CA GLY A 39 5.52 19.85 -4.96
C GLY A 39 4.99 18.93 -3.85
N LYS A 40 3.80 19.19 -3.27
CA LYS A 40 3.24 18.35 -2.19
C LYS A 40 3.20 16.86 -2.52
N SER A 41 2.55 16.51 -3.64
CA SER A 41 2.49 15.11 -4.08
C SER A 41 3.86 14.56 -4.46
N THR A 42 4.75 15.39 -5.00
CA THR A 42 6.14 15.01 -5.27
C THR A 42 6.89 14.66 -3.99
N LEU A 43 6.73 15.44 -2.90
CA LEU A 43 7.34 15.12 -1.62
C LEU A 43 6.88 13.77 -1.08
N LEU A 44 5.59 13.47 -1.16
CA LEU A 44 5.06 12.16 -0.74
C LEU A 44 5.68 11.03 -1.56
N ARG A 45 5.76 11.17 -2.89
CA ARG A 45 6.38 10.17 -3.77
C ARG A 45 7.87 9.97 -3.48
N LEU A 46 8.59 11.06 -3.20
CA LEU A 46 9.99 11.02 -2.78
C LEU A 46 10.19 10.27 -1.44
N ILE A 47 9.32 10.50 -0.45
CA ILE A 47 9.35 9.79 0.84
C ILE A 47 9.08 8.29 0.66
N THR A 48 8.14 7.95 -0.23
CA THR A 48 7.76 6.56 -0.50
C THR A 48 8.73 5.81 -1.41
N GLY A 49 9.69 6.52 -2.00
CA GLY A 49 10.65 5.97 -2.95
C GLY A 49 10.13 5.76 -4.38
N GLU A 50 8.88 6.14 -4.68
CA GLU A 50 8.30 6.13 -6.03
C GLU A 50 9.06 7.06 -6.99
N GLU A 51 9.63 8.15 -6.46
CA GLU A 51 10.53 9.04 -7.20
C GLU A 51 11.85 9.22 -6.44
N LYS A 52 12.92 9.53 -7.19
CA LYS A 52 14.23 9.84 -6.61
C LYS A 52 14.47 11.35 -6.63
N PRO A 53 15.09 11.91 -5.57
CA PRO A 53 15.47 13.31 -5.57
C PRO A 53 16.57 13.59 -6.60
N TYR A 54 16.68 14.85 -7.05
CA TYR A 54 17.81 15.27 -7.88
C TYR A 54 19.11 15.28 -7.06
N SER A 55 19.05 15.79 -5.84
CA SER A 55 20.11 15.69 -4.85
C SER A 55 19.54 15.76 -3.42
N GLY A 56 20.41 15.51 -2.44
CA GLY A 56 20.01 15.35 -1.04
C GLY A 56 19.70 13.90 -0.69
N THR A 57 19.25 13.67 0.55
CA THR A 57 18.97 12.31 1.06
C THR A 57 17.63 12.27 1.78
N ILE A 58 16.94 11.14 1.62
CA ILE A 58 15.73 10.79 2.36
C ILE A 58 16.00 9.46 3.04
N SER A 59 15.85 9.41 4.36
CA SER A 59 16.03 8.23 5.18
C SER A 59 14.70 7.81 5.80
N VAL A 60 14.24 6.63 5.43
CA VAL A 60 13.08 5.95 6.03
C VAL A 60 13.61 4.70 6.74
N PRO A 61 13.26 4.47 8.02
CA PRO A 61 13.67 3.26 8.73
C PRO A 61 13.17 2.00 8.02
N ARG A 62 13.99 0.95 7.96
CA ARG A 62 13.67 -0.31 7.22
C ARG A 62 12.51 -1.09 7.83
N ASP A 63 12.32 -0.95 9.13
CA ASP A 63 11.26 -1.53 9.94
C ASP A 63 9.94 -0.75 9.86
N LEU A 64 9.95 0.45 9.27
CA LEU A 64 8.75 1.26 9.08
C LEU A 64 7.98 0.82 7.83
N LYS A 65 6.72 0.41 8.01
CA LYS A 65 5.79 0.23 6.89
C LYS A 65 5.18 1.58 6.50
N VAL A 66 5.31 1.97 5.24
CA VAL A 66 4.74 3.22 4.70
C VAL A 66 3.51 2.89 3.84
N GLY A 67 2.36 3.44 4.22
CA GLY A 67 1.12 3.37 3.43
C GLY A 67 0.82 4.71 2.76
N VAL A 68 0.30 4.68 1.53
CA VAL A 68 -0.08 5.87 0.77
C VAL A 68 -1.53 5.75 0.33
N LEU A 69 -2.34 6.74 0.69
CA LEU A 69 -3.67 6.88 0.10
C LEU A 69 -3.53 7.62 -1.23
N GLN A 70 -3.88 6.92 -2.32
CA GLN A 70 -3.85 7.49 -3.65
C GLN A 70 -5.05 8.44 -3.86
N GLN A 71 -4.88 9.44 -4.72
CA GLN A 71 -5.94 10.40 -5.04
C GLN A 71 -7.03 9.83 -5.95
N ASP A 72 -6.79 8.66 -6.56
CA ASP A 72 -7.78 8.02 -7.42
C ASP A 72 -8.85 7.32 -6.57
N HIS A 73 -10.01 7.97 -6.46
CA HIS A 73 -11.14 7.48 -5.69
C HIS A 73 -11.89 6.33 -6.37
N PHE A 74 -11.70 6.12 -7.69
CA PHE A 74 -12.45 5.14 -8.48
C PHE A 74 -11.68 3.83 -8.71
N LYS A 75 -10.41 3.78 -8.29
CA LYS A 75 -9.51 2.64 -8.51
C LYS A 75 -10.11 1.27 -8.17
N PHE A 76 -10.99 1.21 -7.18
CA PHE A 76 -11.58 -0.02 -6.67
C PHE A 76 -13.11 -0.03 -6.72
N GLU A 77 -13.73 0.77 -7.60
CA GLU A 77 -15.19 0.91 -7.69
C GLU A 77 -15.92 -0.42 -8.00
N ASN A 78 -15.22 -1.37 -8.62
CA ASN A 78 -15.76 -2.68 -9.01
C ASN A 78 -15.34 -3.80 -8.04
N ASN A 79 -14.72 -3.48 -6.90
CA ASN A 79 -14.29 -4.44 -5.90
C ASN A 79 -15.20 -4.38 -4.67
N ARG A 80 -15.41 -5.53 -4.01
CA ARG A 80 -16.05 -5.54 -2.69
C ARG A 80 -15.14 -4.83 -1.70
N VAL A 81 -15.71 -4.09 -0.77
CA VAL A 81 -14.92 -3.29 0.18
C VAL A 81 -14.00 -4.19 1.01
N ILE A 82 -14.45 -5.39 1.36
CA ILE A 82 -13.64 -6.36 2.10
C ILE A 82 -12.40 -6.80 1.32
N ASP A 83 -12.53 -7.03 0.01
CA ASP A 83 -11.40 -7.42 -0.86
C ASP A 83 -10.36 -6.29 -0.92
N VAL A 84 -10.82 -5.03 -0.98
CA VAL A 84 -9.93 -3.85 -0.99
C VAL A 84 -9.12 -3.75 0.31
N VAL A 85 -9.69 -4.10 1.45
CA VAL A 85 -8.94 -4.16 2.72
C VAL A 85 -7.90 -5.27 2.68
N LEU A 86 -8.26 -6.43 2.15
CA LEU A 86 -7.34 -7.56 2.02
C LEU A 86 -6.15 -7.25 1.11
N LEU A 87 -6.28 -6.35 0.13
CA LEU A 87 -5.15 -5.89 -0.70
C LEU A 87 -3.99 -5.29 0.13
N GLY A 88 -4.23 -4.88 1.38
CA GLY A 88 -3.18 -4.49 2.32
C GLY A 88 -2.25 -5.65 2.76
N ARG A 89 -2.62 -6.89 2.43
CA ARG A 89 -1.89 -8.13 2.71
C ARG A 89 -1.50 -8.82 1.39
N PRO A 90 -0.47 -8.30 0.68
CA PRO A 90 -0.19 -8.70 -0.69
C PRO A 90 0.10 -10.19 -0.85
N VAL A 91 0.87 -10.80 0.06
CA VAL A 91 1.20 -12.23 0.04
C VAL A 91 -0.06 -13.09 0.11
N LEU A 92 -0.95 -12.79 1.06
CA LEU A 92 -2.22 -13.48 1.21
C LEU A 92 -3.13 -13.29 -0.01
N CYS A 93 -3.29 -12.06 -0.49
CA CYS A 93 -4.11 -11.76 -1.66
C CYS A 93 -3.62 -12.46 -2.92
N GLU A 94 -2.32 -12.44 -3.17
CA GLU A 94 -1.72 -13.16 -4.31
C GLU A 94 -2.00 -14.66 -4.21
N ALA A 95 -1.86 -15.25 -3.02
CA ALA A 95 -2.12 -16.67 -2.82
C ALA A 95 -3.60 -17.04 -3.02
N LEU A 96 -4.52 -16.23 -2.50
CA LEU A 96 -5.97 -16.42 -2.67
C LEU A 96 -6.39 -16.31 -4.14
N PHE A 97 -5.95 -15.26 -4.85
CA PHE A 97 -6.28 -15.07 -6.27
C PHE A 97 -5.66 -16.12 -7.18
N GLU A 98 -4.45 -16.60 -6.86
CA GLU A 98 -3.84 -17.68 -7.61
C GLU A 98 -4.59 -19.00 -7.37
N LYS A 99 -4.97 -19.30 -6.13
CA LYS A 99 -5.75 -20.49 -5.77
C LYS A 99 -7.09 -20.51 -6.51
N GLU A 100 -7.82 -19.41 -6.49
CA GLU A 100 -9.11 -19.29 -7.18
C GLU A 100 -8.95 -19.53 -8.70
N ARG A 101 -7.96 -18.90 -9.33
CA ARG A 101 -7.66 -19.08 -10.76
C ARG A 101 -7.30 -20.53 -11.12
N LEU A 102 -6.57 -21.23 -10.25
CA LEU A 102 -6.22 -22.64 -10.47
C LEU A 102 -7.45 -23.55 -10.33
N LEU A 103 -8.35 -23.24 -9.39
CA LEU A 103 -9.61 -23.97 -9.20
C LEU A 103 -10.61 -23.74 -10.33
N GLU A 104 -10.60 -22.57 -10.97
CA GLU A 104 -11.40 -22.28 -12.15
C GLU A 104 -10.83 -22.89 -13.43
N SER A 105 -9.54 -23.26 -13.43
CA SER A 105 -8.90 -23.88 -14.59
C SER A 105 -9.38 -25.32 -14.80
N GLU A 106 -9.69 -25.70 -16.04
CA GLU A 106 -10.09 -27.08 -16.37
C GLU A 106 -8.92 -28.10 -16.29
N ASN A 107 -7.69 -27.64 -16.00
CA ASN A 107 -6.46 -28.43 -16.02
C ASN A 107 -5.99 -28.81 -14.60
N PHE A 108 -6.54 -29.90 -14.08
CA PHE A 108 -6.12 -30.50 -12.80
C PHE A 108 -5.09 -31.60 -13.02
N ASP A 109 -3.85 -31.22 -13.35
CA ASP A 109 -2.72 -32.15 -13.39
C ASP A 109 -1.99 -32.22 -12.04
N THR A 110 -0.99 -33.10 -11.94
CA THR A 110 -0.19 -33.25 -10.72
C THR A 110 0.51 -31.94 -10.31
N LYS A 111 0.87 -31.07 -11.28
CA LYS A 111 1.54 -29.80 -10.99
C LYS A 111 0.57 -28.80 -10.37
N THR A 112 -0.64 -28.68 -10.89
CA THR A 112 -1.72 -27.87 -10.31
C THR A 112 -2.02 -28.33 -8.89
N GLY A 113 -2.10 -29.64 -8.66
CA GLY A 113 -2.28 -30.21 -7.32
C GLY A 113 -1.18 -29.83 -6.33
N HIS A 114 0.09 -29.92 -6.74
CA HIS A 114 1.21 -29.49 -5.90
C HIS A 114 1.19 -27.98 -5.62
N ARG A 115 0.86 -27.15 -6.61
CA ARG A 115 0.79 -25.70 -6.43
C ARG A 115 -0.33 -25.30 -5.48
N LEU A 116 -1.53 -25.91 -5.61
CA LEU A 116 -2.64 -25.69 -4.68
C LEU A 116 -2.23 -26.03 -3.24
N GLY A 117 -1.51 -27.14 -3.02
CA GLY A 117 -0.98 -27.47 -1.69
C GLY A 117 -0.04 -26.40 -1.11
N GLN A 118 0.87 -25.85 -1.92
CA GLN A 118 1.75 -24.75 -1.49
C GLN A 118 0.97 -23.47 -1.16
N LEU A 119 -0.06 -23.16 -1.95
CA LEU A 119 -0.89 -21.99 -1.72
C LEU A 119 -1.69 -22.12 -0.42
N GLU A 120 -2.20 -23.32 -0.10
CA GLU A 120 -2.85 -23.56 1.20
C GLU A 120 -1.91 -23.36 2.39
N GLU A 121 -0.65 -23.77 2.26
CA GLU A 121 0.37 -23.53 3.28
C GLU A 121 0.59 -22.03 3.49
N ILE A 122 0.78 -21.26 2.40
CA ILE A 122 0.92 -19.80 2.47
C ILE A 122 -0.32 -19.14 3.08
N ILE A 123 -1.53 -19.56 2.66
CA ILE A 123 -2.78 -19.03 3.20
C ILE A 123 -2.89 -19.32 4.70
N ALA A 124 -2.47 -20.49 5.15
CA ALA A 124 -2.48 -20.83 6.57
C ALA A 124 -1.44 -20.02 7.37
N GLU A 125 -0.22 -19.87 6.86
CA GLU A 125 0.84 -19.06 7.49
C GLU A 125 0.47 -17.57 7.57
N GLU A 126 -0.29 -17.09 6.58
CA GLU A 126 -0.82 -15.73 6.54
C GLU A 126 -2.21 -15.61 7.17
N ASP A 127 -2.60 -16.47 8.13
CA ASP A 127 -3.88 -16.33 8.86
C ASP A 127 -5.10 -16.12 7.93
N GLY A 128 -5.10 -16.72 6.74
CA GLY A 128 -6.05 -16.44 5.68
C GLY A 128 -7.49 -16.80 6.03
N TYR A 129 -7.67 -17.84 6.85
CA TYR A 129 -8.98 -18.30 7.31
C TYR A 129 -9.71 -17.31 8.22
N VAL A 130 -8.99 -16.38 8.85
CA VAL A 130 -9.56 -15.32 9.69
C VAL A 130 -9.45 -13.94 9.05
N ALA A 131 -8.94 -13.85 7.82
CA ALA A 131 -8.66 -12.58 7.17
C ALA A 131 -9.93 -11.79 6.84
N GLU A 132 -10.98 -12.43 6.32
CA GLU A 132 -12.27 -11.78 6.07
C GLU A 132 -12.92 -11.28 7.37
N PRO A 133 -13.11 -12.10 8.43
CA PRO A 133 -13.61 -11.61 9.71
C PRO A 133 -12.81 -10.43 10.27
N PHE A 134 -11.49 -10.49 10.20
CA PHE A 134 -10.61 -9.39 10.64
C PHE A 134 -10.82 -8.12 9.81
N ALA A 135 -10.94 -8.23 8.49
CA ALA A 135 -11.22 -7.09 7.61
C ALA A 135 -12.60 -6.48 7.92
N ALA A 136 -13.62 -7.30 8.17
CA ALA A 136 -14.95 -6.85 8.57
C ALA A 136 -14.96 -6.12 9.92
N GLU A 137 -14.20 -6.61 10.90
CA GLU A 137 -14.01 -5.95 12.20
C GLU A 137 -13.34 -4.58 12.03
N LEU A 138 -12.28 -4.51 11.23
CA LEU A 138 -11.57 -3.26 10.93
C LEU A 138 -12.48 -2.23 10.24
N LEU A 139 -13.25 -2.65 9.24
CA LEU A 139 -14.23 -1.79 8.56
C LEU A 139 -15.29 -1.25 9.52
N SER A 140 -15.83 -2.13 10.37
CA SER A 140 -16.82 -1.76 11.37
C SER A 140 -16.26 -0.76 12.39
N GLY A 141 -15.01 -0.97 12.83
CA GLY A 141 -14.29 -0.04 13.71
C GLY A 141 -14.05 1.34 13.10
N LEU A 142 -13.99 1.43 11.77
CA LEU A 142 -13.91 2.69 11.02
C LEU A 142 -15.30 3.31 10.73
N GLY A 143 -16.39 2.67 11.16
CA GLY A 143 -17.76 3.14 10.95
C GLY A 143 -18.38 2.70 9.60
N ILE A 144 -17.75 1.78 8.88
CA ILE A 144 -18.27 1.21 7.63
C ILE A 144 -19.11 -0.03 7.99
N GLY A 145 -20.43 0.12 8.01
CA GLY A 145 -21.34 -0.95 8.41
C GLY A 145 -21.32 -2.17 7.47
N GLU A 146 -21.64 -3.35 8.02
CA GLU A 146 -21.58 -4.66 7.35
C GLU A 146 -22.30 -4.71 6.00
N ARG A 147 -23.38 -3.94 5.83
CA ARG A 147 -24.12 -3.83 4.55
C ARG A 147 -23.27 -3.31 3.37
N TYR A 148 -22.10 -2.75 3.63
CA TYR A 148 -21.16 -2.26 2.61
C TYR A 148 -19.96 -3.18 2.43
N HIS A 149 -19.84 -4.28 3.19
CA HIS A 149 -18.69 -5.18 3.09
C HIS A 149 -18.75 -6.05 1.82
N THR A 150 -19.96 -6.30 1.33
CA THR A 150 -20.31 -7.10 0.14
C THR A 150 -20.17 -6.35 -1.17
#